data_AF-A0A495SVX4-F1
#
_entry.id   AF-A0A495SVX4-F1
#
_cell.length_a   1.000
_cell.length_b   1.000
_cell.length_c   1.000
_cell.angle_alpha   90.00
_cell.angle_beta   90.00
_cell.angle_gamma   90.00
#
_symmetry.space_group_name_H-M   'P 1'
#
loop_
_entity.id
_entity.type
_entity.pdbx_description
1 polymer ?
#
loop_
_entity_poly.entity_id
_entity_poly.type
_entity_poly.pdbx_seq_one_letter_code
_entity_poly.pdbx_strand_id
1 'polypeptide(L)'
;MTYSCTDFFDDVMRCLADSGAIATDDIPDNNLGAAADLAMAAIVTMHRASLSSDFVRELLDEVETLGSVADQHGTGALAFLFYLQAAILNGTFVEARSDDAGLLALIRRLPSGVIWINQIQVAEFS
;
A
#
# COMPACT_ATOMS: atom_id res chain seq x y z
N MET A 1 -32.45 24.25 -6.48
CA MET A 1 -31.70 23.98 -5.24
C MET A 1 -30.24 24.06 -5.63
N THR A 2 -29.47 24.98 -5.06
CA THR A 2 -28.09 25.22 -5.47
C THR A 2 -27.18 24.37 -4.60
N TYR A 3 -26.52 23.37 -5.19
CA TYR A 3 -25.52 22.56 -4.50
C TYR A 3 -24.28 23.42 -4.22
N SER A 4 -23.87 23.48 -2.96
CA SER A 4 -22.77 24.30 -2.49
C SER A 4 -21.51 23.47 -2.26
N CYS A 5 -20.36 24.13 -2.11
CA CYS A 5 -19.11 23.46 -1.75
C CYS A 5 -19.19 22.79 -0.36
N THR A 6 -20.02 23.32 0.54
CA THR A 6 -20.24 22.72 1.87
C THR A 6 -21.03 21.42 1.75
N ASP A 7 -22.07 21.37 0.89
CA ASP A 7 -22.82 20.13 0.66
C ASP A 7 -21.90 19.01 0.11
N PHE A 8 -21.02 19.37 -0.83
CA PHE A 8 -20.00 18.44 -1.34
C PHE A 8 -19.05 17.95 -0.25
N PHE A 9 -18.58 18.87 0.58
CA PHE A 9 -17.67 18.54 1.66
C PHE A 9 -18.30 17.56 2.66
N ASP A 10 -19.53 17.85 3.09
CA ASP A 10 -20.28 17.00 4.02
C ASP A 10 -20.56 15.62 3.41
N ASP A 11 -20.91 15.56 2.12
CA ASP A 11 -21.11 14.30 1.40
C ASP A 11 -19.82 13.45 1.35
N VAL A 12 -18.66 14.07 1.08
CA VAL A 12 -17.37 13.37 1.06
C VAL A 12 -17.02 12.83 2.45
N MET A 13 -17.13 13.65 3.49
CA MET A 13 -16.82 13.22 4.86
C MET A 13 -17.74 12.08 5.30
N ARG A 14 -19.03 12.16 4.99
CA ARG A 14 -19.99 11.07 5.25
C ARG A 14 -19.60 9.80 4.52
N CYS A 15 -19.28 9.86 3.22
CA CYS A 15 -18.87 8.68 2.46
C CYS A 15 -17.62 8.01 3.05
N LEU A 16 -16.64 8.80 3.49
CA LEU A 16 -15.42 8.26 4.09
C LEU A 16 -15.69 7.60 5.45
N ALA A 17 -16.56 8.18 6.27
CA ALA A 17 -17.01 7.55 7.52
C ALA A 17 -17.80 6.25 7.27
N ASP A 18 -18.75 6.27 6.33
CA ASP A 18 -19.57 5.10 5.97
C ASP A 18 -18.72 3.94 5.42
N SER A 19 -17.62 4.26 4.72
CA SER A 19 -16.66 3.27 4.23
C SER A 19 -15.73 2.71 5.33
N GLY A 20 -15.77 3.26 6.54
CA GLY A 20 -14.88 2.92 7.64
C GLY A 20 -13.46 3.47 7.50
N ALA A 21 -13.23 4.40 6.56
CA ALA A 21 -11.92 4.99 6.32
C ALA A 21 -11.51 6.03 7.37
N ILE A 22 -12.50 6.64 8.03
CA ILE A 22 -12.34 7.62 9.11
C ILE A 22 -13.35 7.28 10.21
N ALA A 23 -12.97 7.38 11.49
CA ALA A 23 -13.95 7.33 12.57
C ALA A 23 -14.68 8.67 12.67
N THR A 24 -16.01 8.65 12.84
CA THR A 24 -16.81 9.88 12.96
C THR A 24 -16.29 10.80 14.08
N ASP A 25 -15.78 10.21 15.16
CA ASP A 25 -15.21 10.93 16.31
C ASP A 25 -13.90 11.67 15.99
N ASP A 26 -13.22 11.32 14.89
CA ASP A 26 -11.97 11.97 14.47
C ASP A 26 -12.22 13.20 13.57
N ILE A 27 -13.47 13.44 13.14
CA ILE A 27 -13.81 14.56 12.26
C ILE A 27 -13.74 15.87 13.07
N PRO A 28 -12.85 16.81 12.72
CA PRO A 28 -12.65 18.00 13.53
C PRO A 28 -13.79 19.00 13.36
N ASP A 29 -14.36 19.42 14.49
CA ASP A 29 -15.43 20.42 14.54
C ASP A 29 -14.96 21.78 14.02
N ASN A 30 -15.77 22.40 13.16
CA ASN A 30 -15.59 23.77 12.67
C ASN A 30 -14.20 24.08 12.06
N ASN A 31 -13.47 23.07 11.60
CA ASN A 31 -12.18 23.24 10.95
C ASN A 31 -12.14 22.48 9.61
N LEU A 32 -12.58 23.16 8.55
CA LEU A 32 -12.62 22.61 7.20
C LEU A 32 -11.23 22.22 6.65
N GLY A 33 -10.18 22.94 7.05
CA GLY A 33 -8.82 22.62 6.62
C GLY A 33 -8.35 21.28 7.19
N ALA A 34 -8.48 21.12 8.51
CA ALA A 34 -8.10 19.87 9.17
C ALA A 34 -8.97 18.67 8.72
N ALA A 35 -10.26 18.90 8.48
CA ALA A 35 -11.13 17.85 7.98
C ALA A 35 -10.82 17.47 6.51
N ALA A 36 -10.39 18.42 5.68
CA ALA A 36 -9.87 18.12 4.33
C ALA A 36 -8.56 17.33 4.38
N ASP A 37 -7.63 17.68 5.28
CA ASP A 37 -6.39 16.92 5.48
C ASP A 37 -6.67 15.48 5.92
N LEU A 38 -7.63 15.30 6.84
CA LEU A 38 -8.09 13.98 7.30
C LEU A 38 -8.69 13.16 6.14
N ALA A 39 -9.55 13.79 5.32
CA ALA A 39 -10.13 13.16 4.14
C ALA A 39 -9.04 12.67 3.17
N MET A 40 -8.05 13.52 2.89
CA MET A 40 -6.94 13.17 2.01
C MET A 40 -6.09 12.04 2.58
N ALA A 41 -5.79 12.08 3.88
CA ALA A 41 -5.04 11.02 4.55
C ALA A 41 -5.77 9.66 4.47
N ALA A 42 -7.08 9.65 4.66
CA ALA A 42 -7.90 8.45 4.55
C ALA A 42 -7.90 7.89 3.13
N ILE A 43 -8.11 8.74 2.11
CA ILE A 43 -8.09 8.34 0.69
C ILE A 43 -6.73 7.74 0.31
N VAL A 44 -5.63 8.39 0.73
CA VAL A 44 -4.27 7.89 0.47
C VAL A 44 -4.05 6.53 1.15
N THR A 45 -4.52 6.37 2.39
CA THR A 45 -4.40 5.10 3.14
C THR A 45 -5.19 3.98 2.48
N MET A 46 -6.43 4.25 2.06
CA MET A 46 -7.26 3.29 1.31
C MET A 46 -6.59 2.88 0.00
N HIS A 47 -6.02 3.84 -0.74
CA HIS A 47 -5.30 3.53 -1.98
C HIS A 47 -4.10 2.61 -1.72
N ARG A 48 -3.32 2.85 -0.66
CA ARG A 48 -2.20 1.98 -0.27
C ARG A 48 -2.67 0.59 0.16
N ALA A 49 -3.79 0.48 0.87
CA ALA A 49 -4.38 -0.81 1.20
C ALA A 49 -4.81 -1.59 -0.05
N SER A 50 -5.36 -0.91 -1.07
CA SER A 50 -5.64 -1.51 -2.37
C SER A 50 -4.36 -2.01 -3.03
N LEU A 51 -3.31 -1.17 -3.13
CA LEU A 51 -2.03 -1.56 -3.71
C LEU A 51 -1.39 -2.76 -2.99
N SER A 52 -1.43 -2.76 -1.66
CA SER A 52 -0.95 -3.88 -0.85
C SER A 52 -1.71 -5.17 -1.16
N SER A 53 -3.02 -5.08 -1.39
CA SER A 53 -3.85 -6.24 -1.71
C SER A 53 -3.58 -6.72 -3.15
N ASP A 54 -3.40 -5.79 -4.08
CA ASP A 54 -3.05 -6.09 -5.47
C ASP A 54 -1.69 -6.80 -5.56
N PHE A 55 -0.69 -6.36 -4.79
CA PHE A 55 0.61 -7.05 -4.71
C PHE A 55 0.49 -8.50 -4.25
N VAL A 56 -0.27 -8.75 -3.18
CA VAL A 56 -0.47 -10.12 -2.66
C VAL A 56 -1.21 -10.98 -3.68
N ARG A 57 -2.25 -10.43 -4.33
CA ARG A 57 -2.97 -11.16 -5.39
C ARG A 57 -2.04 -11.53 -6.54
N GLU A 58 -1.31 -10.56 -7.09
CA GLU A 58 -0.35 -10.80 -8.18
C GLU A 58 0.70 -11.84 -7.81
N LEU A 59 1.23 -11.76 -6.58
CA LEU A 59 2.21 -12.72 -6.08
C LEU A 59 1.61 -14.14 -6.04
N LEU A 60 0.42 -14.30 -5.46
CA LEU A 60 -0.25 -15.59 -5.34
C LEU A 60 -0.68 -16.18 -6.69
N ASP A 61 -0.94 -15.34 -7.70
CA ASP A 61 -1.24 -15.77 -9.07
C ASP A 61 0.03 -16.21 -9.83
N GLU A 62 1.20 -15.61 -9.56
CA GLU A 62 2.48 -15.93 -10.21
C GLU A 62 3.15 -17.19 -9.62
N VAL A 63 2.96 -17.45 -8.32
CA VAL A 63 3.66 -18.56 -7.63
C VAL A 63 2.72 -19.73 -7.36
N GLU A 64 3.20 -20.95 -7.56
CA GLU A 64 2.39 -22.16 -7.30
C GLU A 64 2.05 -22.29 -5.81
N THR A 65 3.05 -22.05 -4.95
CA THR A 65 2.88 -21.99 -3.49
C THR A 65 3.88 -21.01 -2.88
N LEU A 66 3.54 -20.41 -1.73
CA LEU A 66 4.51 -19.63 -0.95
C LEU A 66 5.71 -20.49 -0.49
N GLY A 67 5.51 -21.79 -0.27
CA GLY A 67 6.61 -22.72 0.02
C GLY A 67 7.64 -22.78 -1.11
N SER A 68 7.18 -22.86 -2.36
CA SER A 68 8.06 -22.91 -3.54
C SER A 68 8.94 -21.65 -3.67
N VAL A 69 8.47 -20.50 -3.19
CA VAL A 69 9.25 -19.26 -3.15
C VAL A 69 10.43 -19.39 -2.19
N ALA A 70 10.21 -19.94 -0.99
CA ALA A 70 11.28 -20.17 -0.02
C ALA A 70 12.30 -21.20 -0.51
N ASP A 71 11.85 -22.23 -1.23
CA ASP A 71 12.73 -23.25 -1.82
C ASP A 71 13.61 -22.66 -2.94
N GLN A 72 13.07 -21.76 -3.76
CA GLN A 72 13.77 -21.17 -4.90
C GLN A 72 14.65 -19.96 -4.53
N HIS A 73 14.22 -19.16 -3.58
CA HIS A 73 14.84 -17.86 -3.24
C HIS A 73 15.40 -17.81 -1.81
N GLY A 74 15.33 -18.91 -1.07
CA GLY A 74 15.87 -19.03 0.28
C GLY A 74 14.85 -18.66 1.38
N THR A 75 15.20 -19.02 2.61
CA THR A 75 14.31 -18.90 3.78
C THR A 75 13.91 -17.46 4.13
N GLY A 76 14.70 -16.47 3.69
CA GLY A 76 14.41 -15.05 3.89
C GLY A 76 13.38 -14.47 2.91
N ALA A 77 13.10 -15.16 1.80
CA ALA A 77 12.30 -14.61 0.71
C ALA A 77 10.87 -14.28 1.11
N LEU A 78 10.22 -15.15 1.89
CA LEU A 78 8.87 -14.89 2.40
C LEU A 78 8.84 -13.68 3.34
N ALA A 79 9.82 -13.58 4.23
CA ALA A 79 9.92 -12.43 5.14
C ALA A 79 10.06 -11.13 4.33
N PHE A 80 10.91 -11.12 3.31
CA PHE A 80 11.07 -9.98 2.40
C PHE A 80 9.75 -9.59 1.72
N LEU A 81 9.00 -10.56 1.19
CA LEU A 81 7.71 -10.30 0.52
C LEU A 81 6.67 -9.73 1.51
N PHE A 82 6.62 -10.20 2.74
CA PHE A 82 5.77 -9.62 3.78
C PHE A 82 6.20 -8.21 4.19
N TYR A 83 7.50 -7.96 4.30
CA TYR A 83 7.99 -6.60 4.56
C TYR A 83 7.69 -5.66 3.39
N LEU A 84 7.78 -6.14 2.15
CA LEU A 84 7.43 -5.34 0.97
C LEU A 84 5.92 -5.00 0.95
N GLN A 85 5.07 -5.99 1.26
CA GLN A 85 3.64 -5.78 1.42
C GLN A 85 3.33 -4.75 2.51
N ALA A 86 4.00 -4.83 3.66
CA ALA A 86 3.88 -3.85 4.73
C ALA A 86 4.41 -2.46 4.31
N ALA A 87 5.49 -2.39 3.53
CA ALA A 87 6.04 -1.14 3.05
C ALA A 87 5.09 -0.44 2.06
N ILE A 88 4.46 -1.19 1.15
CA ILE A 88 3.41 -0.66 0.26
C ILE A 88 2.24 -0.08 1.09
N LEU A 89 1.77 -0.83 2.09
CA LEU A 89 0.67 -0.40 2.96
C LEU A 89 1.02 0.89 3.72
N ASN A 90 2.23 0.97 4.27
CA ASN A 90 2.66 2.09 5.10
C ASN A 90 3.23 3.27 4.28
N GLY A 91 3.43 3.10 2.97
CA GLY A 91 4.12 4.08 2.12
C GLY A 91 5.58 4.27 2.52
N THR A 92 6.26 3.19 2.90
CA THR A 92 7.68 3.15 3.27
C THR A 92 8.46 2.30 2.27
N PHE A 93 9.73 1.99 2.56
CA PHE A 93 10.59 1.20 1.70
C PHE A 93 11.15 -0.03 2.41
N VAL A 94 11.52 -1.06 1.64
CA VAL A 94 12.33 -2.19 2.11
C VAL A 94 13.70 -2.14 1.47
N GLU A 95 14.73 -2.46 2.24
CA GLU A 95 16.08 -2.62 1.72
C GLU A 95 16.28 -4.02 1.13
N ALA A 96 16.72 -4.07 -0.13
CA ALA A 96 17.17 -5.29 -0.79
C ALA A 96 18.68 -5.44 -0.65
N ARG A 97 19.09 -6.67 -0.34
CA ARG A 97 20.48 -7.10 -0.28
C ARG A 97 20.93 -7.65 -1.62
N SER A 98 22.24 -7.81 -1.78
CA SER A 98 22.86 -8.31 -3.00
C SER A 98 22.42 -9.74 -3.37
N ASP A 99 22.06 -10.56 -2.37
CA ASP A 99 21.56 -11.92 -2.53
C ASP A 99 20.08 -12.00 -2.95
N ASP A 100 19.34 -10.88 -2.92
CA ASP A 100 17.91 -10.84 -3.28
C ASP A 100 17.67 -10.75 -4.80
N ALA A 101 18.71 -10.85 -5.64
CA ALA A 101 18.60 -10.67 -7.09
C ALA A 101 17.53 -11.56 -7.76
N GLY A 102 17.41 -12.81 -7.31
CA GLY A 102 16.37 -13.73 -7.79
C GLY A 102 14.96 -13.30 -7.39
N LEU A 103 14.81 -12.77 -6.17
CA LEU A 103 13.54 -12.30 -5.65
C LEU A 103 13.10 -10.98 -6.32
N LEU A 104 14.05 -10.08 -6.59
CA LEU A 104 13.79 -8.87 -7.38
C LEU A 104 13.39 -9.21 -8.82
N ALA A 105 13.96 -10.26 -9.40
CA ALA A 105 13.54 -10.74 -10.70
C ALA A 105 12.10 -11.28 -10.69
N LEU A 106 11.70 -12.03 -9.66
CA LEU A 106 10.31 -12.45 -9.45
C LEU A 106 9.37 -11.23 -9.38
N ILE A 107 9.67 -10.26 -8.52
CA ILE A 107 8.83 -9.07 -8.32
C ILE A 107 8.67 -8.27 -9.61
N ARG A 108 9.72 -8.16 -10.44
CA ARG A 108 9.67 -7.48 -11.74
C ARG A 108 8.77 -8.15 -12.78
N ARG A 109 8.53 -9.46 -12.67
CA ARG A 109 7.66 -10.21 -13.60
C ARG A 109 6.18 -10.06 -13.27
N LEU A 110 5.85 -9.65 -12.04
CA LEU A 110 4.47 -9.39 -11.66
C LEU A 110 3.85 -8.32 -12.57
N PRO A 111 2.52 -8.38 -12.82
CA PRO A 111 1.84 -7.42 -13.69
C PRO A 111 2.14 -5.96 -13.36
N SER A 112 2.22 -5.62 -12.08
CA SER A 112 2.54 -4.28 -11.58
C SER A 112 3.98 -4.18 -11.05
N GLY A 113 4.90 -5.04 -11.53
CA GLY A 113 6.26 -5.15 -11.00
C GLY A 113 7.05 -3.84 -10.93
N VAL A 114 6.82 -2.91 -11.87
CA VAL A 114 7.43 -1.56 -11.84
C VAL A 114 6.99 -0.77 -10.60
N ILE A 115 5.72 -0.88 -10.20
CA ILE A 115 5.19 -0.22 -9.00
C ILE A 115 5.83 -0.81 -7.75
N TRP A 116 5.96 -2.14 -7.68
CA TRP A 116 6.50 -2.84 -6.52
C TRP A 116 8.00 -2.56 -6.33
N ILE A 117 8.77 -2.53 -7.41
CA ILE A 117 10.20 -2.20 -7.36
C ILE A 117 10.45 -0.78 -6.84
N ASN A 118 9.55 0.18 -7.08
CA ASN A 118 9.72 1.53 -6.55
C ASN A 118 9.68 1.60 -5.00
N GLN A 119 9.17 0.57 -4.33
CA GLN A 119 9.15 0.46 -2.87
C GLN A 119 10.38 -0.23 -2.30
N ILE A 120 11.38 -0.53 -3.14
CA ILE A 120 12.60 -1.24 -2.76
C ILE A 120 13.80 -0.33 -2.95
N GLN A 121 14.62 -0.19 -1.91
CA GLN A 121 15.90 0.50 -1.97
C GLN A 121 17.02 -0.54 -2.01
N VAL A 122 17.99 -0.36 -2.90
CA VAL A 122 19.16 -1.25 -2.94
C VAL A 122 20.16 -0.73 -1.92
N ALA A 123 20.53 -1.55 -0.95
CA ALA A 123 21.56 -1.17 0.01
C ALA A 123 22.91 -1.04 -0.72
N GLU A 124 23.44 0.19 -0.82
CA GLU A 124 24.81 0.43 -1.25
C GLU A 124 25.75 0.08 -0.08
N PHE A 125 26.42 -1.07 -0.17
CA PHE A 125 27.53 -1.36 0.74
C PHE A 125 28.72 -0.46 0.36
N SER A 126 29.11 0.41 1.30
CA SER A 126 30.34 1.21 1.25
C SER A 126 31.52 0.48 1.88
#